data_AF-A0A355G1B9-F1
#
_entry.id   AF-A0A355G1B9-F1
#
_cell.length_a   1.000
_cell.length_b   1.000
_cell.length_c   1.000
_cell.angle_alpha   90.00
_cell.angle_beta   90.00
_cell.angle_gamma   90.00
#
_symmetry.space_group_name_H-M   'P 1'
#
loop_
_entity.id
_entity.type
_entity.pdbx_description
1 polymer ?
#
loop_
_entity_poly.entity_id
_entity_poly.type
_entity_poly.pdbx_seq_one_letter_code
_entity_poly.pdbx_strand_id
1 'polypeptide(L)'
;MPFWQSFNFALALSDHKATCSSGGFFAACDDYAFNRRAVFDFLLKNQPICAMILNNDDNGGITMKRTLSISLALVLLFSVLSFSSYAKVTKISNVNDATNFILEQEELFVIRRATFSESGKAGRSVYLIALGGSDFSLDETHIQCLQNAVRSGCSMPNAYLSAVIAQANKDIPKGSEVLLIGHSFGGMIAQQFADDATMKANYTITNVLAMGSPYILDTAREGALHRMADSSDFVPYLSMATLLGMYSKNLSVETGGYVSGMMAHSLSYNTAACWQVYDALGVKGGTSTVSVL
;
A
#
# COMPACT_ATOMS: atom_id res chain seq x y z
N MET A 1 0.90 -18.26 31.54
CA MET A 1 1.23 -16.97 32.18
C MET A 1 2.53 -16.44 31.58
N PRO A 2 2.51 -15.30 30.88
CA PRO A 2 3.70 -14.46 30.73
C PRO A 2 3.39 -13.00 31.13
N PHE A 3 4.11 -12.45 32.10
CA PHE A 3 5.30 -11.60 31.94
C PHE A 3 5.03 -10.28 31.20
N TRP A 4 4.56 -9.30 31.98
CA TRP A 4 4.50 -7.88 31.66
C TRP A 4 5.79 -7.20 32.14
N GLN A 5 6.44 -6.41 31.29
CA GLN A 5 7.12 -5.18 31.70
C GLN A 5 7.19 -4.22 30.52
N SER A 6 6.40 -3.17 30.64
CA SER A 6 6.23 -2.06 29.70
C SER A 6 7.37 -1.05 29.86
N PHE A 7 7.99 -0.62 28.77
CA PHE A 7 8.82 0.58 28.75
C PHE A 7 8.08 1.70 28.02
N ASN A 8 7.68 2.71 28.79
CA ASN A 8 7.11 3.96 28.31
C ASN A 8 8.19 4.80 27.61
N PHE A 9 7.93 5.26 26.39
CA PHE A 9 8.62 6.41 25.80
C PHE A 9 7.61 7.29 25.05
N ALA A 10 6.73 7.92 25.81
CA ALA A 10 5.95 9.08 25.38
C ALA A 10 6.53 10.30 26.10
N LEU A 11 7.35 11.10 25.40
CA LEU A 11 7.66 12.51 25.67
C LEU A 11 8.88 12.94 24.84
N ALA A 12 8.65 13.74 23.80
CA ALA A 12 9.51 14.86 23.37
C ALA A 12 9.11 15.42 22.00
N LEU A 13 7.84 15.81 21.79
CA LEU A 13 7.46 16.75 20.71
C LEU A 13 6.25 17.62 21.11
N SER A 14 6.11 17.93 22.41
CA SER A 14 5.25 19.04 22.85
C SER A 14 6.15 20.17 23.34
N ASP A 15 6.55 21.05 22.42
CA ASP A 15 6.78 22.46 22.75
C ASP A 15 6.94 23.27 21.45
N HIS A 16 5.80 23.48 20.78
CA HIS A 16 5.58 24.73 20.07
C HIS A 16 4.18 25.22 20.41
N LYS A 17 4.13 26.23 21.29
CA LYS A 17 2.93 27.02 21.54
C LYS A 17 2.53 27.73 20.24
N ALA A 18 1.55 27.19 19.53
CA ALA A 18 0.76 27.97 18.60
C ALA A 18 -0.19 28.86 19.42
N THR A 19 0.15 30.14 19.56
CA THR A 19 -0.78 31.14 20.07
C THR A 19 -1.76 31.49 18.94
N CYS A 20 -2.95 30.88 18.95
CA CYS A 20 -4.09 31.40 18.19
C CYS A 20 -4.76 32.49 19.04
N SER A 21 -4.67 33.74 18.58
CA SER A 21 -5.52 34.81 19.11
C SER A 21 -6.92 34.71 18.49
N SER A 22 -7.92 34.97 19.32
CA SER A 22 -9.34 34.87 19.02
C SER A 22 -9.80 35.95 18.05
N GLY A 23 -10.50 35.55 16.98
CA GLY A 23 -11.38 36.46 16.23
C GLY A 23 -11.61 36.09 14.77
N GLY A 24 -12.85 35.73 14.43
CA GLY A 24 -13.41 36.01 13.11
C GLY A 24 -13.47 34.85 12.12
N PHE A 25 -14.68 34.60 11.63
CA PHE A 25 -15.05 33.74 10.50
C PHE A 25 -14.20 33.97 9.23
N PHE A 26 -13.87 32.88 8.53
CA PHE A 26 -13.18 32.79 7.24
C PHE A 26 -11.76 33.36 7.16
N ALA A 27 -10.77 32.50 7.42
CA ALA A 27 -9.44 32.63 6.83
C ALA A 27 -8.93 31.23 6.45
N ALA A 28 -8.68 31.03 5.15
CA ALA A 28 -7.97 29.88 4.65
C ALA A 28 -6.52 29.92 5.18
N CYS A 29 -6.09 28.86 5.87
CA CYS A 29 -4.67 28.64 6.15
C CYS A 29 -4.09 27.76 5.05
N ASP A 30 -3.67 28.41 3.98
CA ASP A 30 -2.56 27.92 3.15
C ASP A 30 -1.29 27.94 4.02
N ASP A 31 -0.90 26.80 4.58
CA ASP A 31 0.48 26.56 5.04
C ASP A 31 0.69 25.09 5.42
N TYR A 32 0.78 24.22 4.43
CA TYR A 32 1.44 22.91 4.57
C TYR A 32 2.73 22.90 3.73
N ALA A 33 3.65 23.82 4.06
CA ALA A 33 5.03 23.71 3.62
C ALA A 33 5.69 22.58 4.42
N PHE A 34 5.67 21.37 3.85
CA PHE A 34 6.45 20.21 4.30
C PHE A 34 7.92 20.60 4.50
N ASN A 35 8.33 20.85 5.75
CA ASN A 35 9.67 21.33 6.07
C ASN A 35 10.67 20.17 6.00
N ARG A 36 11.14 19.91 4.78
CA ARG A 36 12.14 18.89 4.43
C ARG A 36 13.40 18.94 5.28
N ARG A 37 13.72 20.11 5.85
CA ARG A 37 15.00 20.38 6.55
C ARG A 37 15.01 19.86 7.99
N ALA A 38 13.89 19.97 8.70
CA ALA A 38 13.77 19.47 10.08
C ALA A 38 13.84 17.94 10.16
N VAL A 39 13.27 17.25 9.16
CA VAL A 39 13.39 15.79 9.01
C VAL A 39 14.85 15.41 8.70
N PHE A 40 15.53 16.19 7.87
CA PHE A 40 16.92 15.94 7.48
C PHE A 40 17.91 16.06 8.65
N ASP A 41 17.74 17.08 9.50
CA ASP A 41 18.68 17.37 10.60
C ASP A 41 18.57 16.40 11.79
N PHE A 42 17.38 15.82 12.02
CA PHE A 42 17.17 14.78 13.04
C PHE A 42 17.82 13.45 12.65
N LEU A 43 17.82 13.11 11.36
CA LEU A 43 18.35 11.85 10.81
C LEU A 43 19.89 11.80 10.74
N LEU A 44 20.56 12.95 10.64
CA LEU A 44 22.03 13.03 10.54
C LEU A 44 22.77 12.72 11.86
N LYS A 45 22.09 12.79 13.02
CA LYS A 45 22.75 12.74 14.33
C LYS A 45 22.84 11.36 14.99
N ASN A 46 22.10 10.34 14.55
CA ASN A 46 21.92 9.11 15.34
C ASN A 46 22.07 7.77 14.56
N GLN A 47 23.32 7.37 14.30
CA GLN A 47 23.81 5.97 14.18
C GLN A 47 24.12 5.37 12.78
N PRO A 48 25.06 4.39 12.72
CA PRO A 48 25.71 3.88 11.53
C PRO A 48 25.31 2.42 11.21
N ILE A 49 24.33 2.20 10.34
CA ILE A 49 24.03 0.86 9.80
C ILE A 49 23.66 1.00 8.32
N CYS A 50 24.68 1.17 7.47
CA CYS A 50 24.55 1.13 6.00
C CYS A 50 25.79 0.51 5.31
N ALA A 51 26.69 -0.12 6.06
CA ALA A 51 27.91 -0.72 5.49
C ALA A 51 27.73 -2.15 4.96
N MET A 52 26.56 -2.80 5.13
CA MET A 52 26.44 -4.25 4.88
C MET A 52 25.70 -4.69 3.60
N ILE A 53 25.12 -3.77 2.81
CA ILE A 53 24.30 -4.15 1.62
C ILE A 53 24.95 -3.73 0.29
N LEU A 54 26.25 -3.40 0.29
CA LEU A 54 26.98 -3.12 -0.95
C LEU A 54 28.41 -3.68 -0.87
N ASN A 55 28.55 -4.99 -1.02
CA ASN A 55 29.83 -5.62 -1.35
C ASN A 55 29.64 -6.56 -2.54
N ASN A 56 29.67 -5.97 -3.73
CA ASN A 56 30.54 -6.37 -4.84
C ASN A 56 30.22 -5.42 -5.99
N ASP A 57 31.10 -4.45 -6.20
CA ASP A 57 31.66 -4.14 -7.51
C ASP A 57 32.68 -3.02 -7.35
N ASP A 58 33.95 -3.42 -7.45
CA ASP A 58 35.08 -2.54 -7.64
C ASP A 58 34.93 -1.87 -9.02
N ASN A 59 34.25 -0.73 -9.10
CA ASN A 59 34.51 0.34 -10.06
C ASN A 59 33.56 1.54 -9.83
N GLY A 60 34.11 2.55 -9.15
CA GLY A 60 33.71 3.97 -9.11
C GLY A 60 32.31 4.39 -9.57
N GLY A 61 31.46 4.79 -8.62
CA GLY A 61 30.24 5.56 -8.85
C GLY A 61 29.56 6.03 -7.57
N ILE A 62 29.91 7.22 -7.06
CA ILE A 62 29.37 7.81 -5.82
C ILE A 62 28.25 8.80 -6.17
N THR A 63 27.01 8.35 -6.40
CA THR A 63 25.82 9.26 -6.31
C THR A 63 24.44 8.57 -6.19
N MET A 64 24.31 7.43 -5.50
CA MET A 64 22.98 6.81 -5.30
C MET A 64 22.80 6.13 -3.93
N LYS A 65 23.71 6.39 -2.97
CA LYS A 65 23.78 5.64 -1.69
C LYS A 65 23.08 6.31 -0.51
N ARG A 66 22.64 7.56 -0.62
CA ARG A 66 22.09 8.35 0.52
C ARG A 66 20.56 8.51 0.52
N THR A 67 19.92 8.38 -0.63
CA THR A 67 18.47 8.59 -0.76
C THR A 67 17.66 7.32 -0.48
N LEU A 68 18.25 6.15 -0.71
CA LEU A 68 17.59 4.84 -0.52
C LEU A 68 17.34 4.49 0.96
N SER A 69 18.22 4.96 1.86
CA SER A 69 18.18 4.66 3.29
C SER A 69 17.12 5.44 4.08
N ILE A 70 16.63 6.55 3.53
CA ILE A 70 15.72 7.49 4.22
C ILE A 70 14.27 7.01 4.16
N SER A 71 13.84 6.44 3.03
CA SER A 71 12.52 5.80 2.91
C SER A 71 12.43 4.50 3.75
N LEU A 72 13.57 3.87 4.02
CA LEU A 72 13.71 2.56 4.67
C LEU A 72 13.49 2.60 6.20
N ALA A 73 13.77 3.74 6.85
CA ALA A 73 13.68 3.87 8.32
C ALA A 73 12.27 4.24 8.82
N LEU A 74 11.45 4.91 8.00
CA LEU A 74 10.10 5.34 8.37
C LEU A 74 9.09 4.18 8.43
N VAL A 75 9.36 3.09 7.72
CA VAL A 75 8.54 1.87 7.71
C VAL A 75 8.71 1.05 9.00
N LEU A 76 9.76 1.29 9.78
CA LEU A 76 10.20 0.39 10.87
C LEU A 76 9.59 0.65 12.26
N LEU A 77 8.87 1.76 12.51
CA LEU A 77 8.79 2.25 13.89
C LEU A 77 7.50 2.03 14.71
N PHE A 78 6.39 1.52 14.18
CA PHE A 78 5.18 1.38 15.02
C PHE A 78 4.28 0.19 14.64
N SER A 79 4.38 -0.91 15.41
CA SER A 79 3.35 -1.93 15.59
C SER A 79 2.63 -1.64 16.93
N VAL A 80 1.38 -1.98 17.21
CA VAL A 80 0.56 -3.15 16.89
C VAL A 80 -0.90 -2.68 16.95
N LEU A 81 -1.74 -3.08 16.00
CA LEU A 81 -3.19 -2.98 16.16
C LEU A 81 -3.79 -4.39 16.16
N SER A 82 -4.51 -4.70 17.22
CA SER A 82 -5.16 -5.98 17.42
C SER A 82 -6.32 -6.15 16.44
N PHE A 83 -6.34 -7.28 15.73
CA PHE A 83 -7.43 -7.66 14.85
C PHE A 83 -8.66 -8.03 15.71
N SER A 84 -9.76 -7.30 15.53
CA SER A 84 -11.10 -7.76 15.96
C SER A 84 -11.62 -8.75 14.93
N SER A 85 -12.35 -9.78 15.36
CA SER A 85 -13.04 -10.71 14.47
C SER A 85 -14.12 -9.97 13.67
N TYR A 86 -13.82 -9.66 12.41
CA TYR A 86 -14.79 -9.11 11.47
C TYR A 86 -15.62 -10.25 10.83
N ALA A 87 -16.85 -9.93 10.42
CA ALA A 87 -17.71 -10.89 9.74
C ALA A 87 -17.19 -11.10 8.31
N LYS A 88 -16.99 -12.37 7.92
CA LYS A 88 -16.43 -12.75 6.61
C LYS A 88 -17.06 -11.97 5.46
N VAL A 89 -16.28 -11.12 4.81
CA VAL A 89 -16.71 -10.35 3.64
C VAL A 89 -16.88 -11.29 2.45
N THR A 90 -18.12 -11.49 2.01
CA THR A 90 -18.46 -12.28 0.81
C THR A 90 -18.86 -11.39 -0.37
N LYS A 91 -19.08 -10.09 -0.13
CA LYS A 91 -19.38 -9.09 -1.15
C LYS A 91 -18.58 -7.83 -0.89
N ILE A 92 -17.76 -7.47 -1.86
CA ILE A 92 -17.01 -6.22 -1.91
C ILE A 92 -17.86 -5.22 -2.70
N SER A 93 -18.38 -4.20 -2.04
CA SER A 93 -19.19 -3.16 -2.69
C SER A 93 -18.45 -1.83 -2.81
N ASN A 94 -17.38 -1.65 -2.02
CA ASN A 94 -16.62 -0.42 -1.95
C ASN A 94 -15.15 -0.71 -1.54
N VAL A 95 -14.33 0.34 -1.52
CA VAL A 95 -12.89 0.25 -1.13
C VAL A 95 -12.71 -0.20 0.33
N ASN A 96 -13.65 0.17 1.21
CA ASN A 96 -13.63 -0.24 2.61
C ASN A 96 -13.82 -1.76 2.75
N ASP A 97 -14.82 -2.32 2.05
CA ASP A 97 -15.05 -3.76 1.97
C ASP A 97 -13.85 -4.49 1.35
N ALA A 98 -13.20 -3.91 0.33
CA ALA A 98 -12.04 -4.49 -0.32
C ALA A 98 -10.85 -4.60 0.65
N THR A 99 -10.64 -3.55 1.46
CA THR A 99 -9.60 -3.55 2.49
C THR A 99 -9.92 -4.55 3.59
N ASN A 100 -11.16 -4.58 4.09
CA ASN A 100 -11.59 -5.57 5.08
C ASN A 100 -11.43 -7.00 4.55
N PHE A 101 -11.80 -7.26 3.30
CA PHE A 101 -11.58 -8.56 2.68
C PHE A 101 -10.10 -8.98 2.71
N ILE A 102 -9.17 -8.07 2.39
CA ILE A 102 -7.73 -8.37 2.46
C ILE A 102 -7.30 -8.67 3.91
N LEU A 103 -7.70 -7.83 4.87
CA LEU A 103 -7.28 -7.94 6.27
C LEU A 103 -7.85 -9.16 7.01
N GLU A 104 -8.97 -9.70 6.54
CA GLU A 104 -9.61 -10.89 7.11
C GLU A 104 -8.97 -12.21 6.68
N GLN A 105 -8.08 -12.22 5.68
CA GLN A 105 -7.48 -13.45 5.21
C GLN A 105 -6.38 -13.92 6.15
N GLU A 106 -6.41 -15.21 6.51
CA GLU A 106 -5.32 -15.87 7.24
C GLU A 106 -4.12 -16.15 6.32
N GLU A 107 -4.36 -16.25 5.01
CA GLU A 107 -3.33 -16.46 3.99
C GLU A 107 -2.68 -15.12 3.59
N LEU A 108 -1.39 -15.16 3.24
CA LEU A 108 -0.63 -13.99 2.78
C LEU A 108 -1.25 -13.32 1.54
N PHE A 109 -1.91 -14.11 0.71
CA PHE A 109 -2.74 -13.66 -0.39
C PHE A 109 -3.77 -14.73 -0.70
N VAL A 110 -4.88 -14.33 -1.32
CA VAL A 110 -5.92 -15.28 -1.73
C VAL A 110 -6.28 -15.09 -3.20
N ILE A 111 -6.51 -16.22 -3.87
CA ILE A 111 -7.11 -16.29 -5.20
C ILE A 111 -8.49 -16.92 -5.03
N ARG A 112 -9.53 -16.24 -5.49
CA ARG A 112 -10.91 -16.73 -5.39
C ARG A 112 -11.66 -16.48 -6.69
N ARG A 113 -12.57 -17.40 -7.03
CA ARG A 113 -13.58 -17.11 -8.05
C ARG A 113 -14.56 -16.09 -7.48
N ALA A 114 -15.01 -15.19 -8.33
CA ALA A 114 -15.97 -14.18 -7.96
C ALA A 114 -16.91 -13.86 -9.12
N THR A 115 -18.03 -13.23 -8.78
CA THR A 115 -18.94 -12.60 -9.75
C THR A 115 -18.74 -11.10 -9.69
N PHE A 116 -18.30 -10.51 -10.80
CA PHE A 116 -18.25 -9.07 -10.99
C PHE A 116 -19.59 -8.58 -11.52
N SER A 117 -20.12 -7.48 -10.99
CA SER A 117 -21.39 -6.90 -11.41
C SER A 117 -21.32 -5.37 -11.40
N GLU A 118 -21.99 -4.74 -12.37
CA GLU A 118 -22.16 -3.29 -12.47
C GLU A 118 -23.66 -2.99 -12.65
N SER A 119 -24.10 -1.80 -12.24
CA SER A 119 -25.51 -1.41 -12.40
C SER A 119 -25.96 -1.50 -13.86
N GLY A 120 -27.09 -2.17 -14.09
CA GLY A 120 -27.67 -2.35 -15.43
C GLY A 120 -26.96 -3.37 -16.32
N LYS A 121 -25.94 -4.10 -15.83
CA LYS A 121 -25.26 -5.16 -16.58
C LYS A 121 -25.43 -6.52 -15.90
N ALA A 122 -25.46 -7.58 -16.72
CA ALA A 122 -25.42 -8.93 -16.20
C ALA A 122 -24.08 -9.20 -15.51
N GLY A 123 -24.12 -9.90 -14.37
CA GLY A 123 -22.91 -10.32 -13.67
C GLY A 123 -22.09 -11.31 -14.51
N ARG A 124 -20.77 -11.26 -14.36
CA ARG A 124 -19.83 -12.12 -15.08
C ARG A 124 -18.78 -12.73 -14.14
N SER A 125 -18.33 -13.94 -14.49
CA SER A 125 -17.32 -14.66 -13.70
C SER A 125 -15.96 -14.02 -13.88
N VAL A 126 -15.25 -13.82 -12.77
CA VAL A 126 -13.88 -13.31 -12.71
C VAL A 126 -13.10 -14.07 -11.65
N TYR A 127 -11.78 -13.89 -11.64
CA TYR A 127 -10.93 -14.26 -10.51
C TYR A 127 -10.48 -13.00 -9.78
N LEU A 128 -10.65 -13.00 -8.46
CA LEU A 128 -10.14 -11.97 -7.57
C LEU A 128 -8.83 -12.46 -6.96
N ILE A 129 -7.76 -11.67 -7.10
CA ILE A 129 -6.52 -11.85 -6.34
C ILE A 129 -6.44 -10.71 -5.32
N ALA A 130 -6.45 -11.07 -4.05
CA ALA A 130 -6.35 -10.11 -2.94
C ALA A 130 -5.02 -10.28 -2.21
N LEU A 131 -4.30 -9.18 -2.07
CA LEU A 131 -2.88 -9.15 -1.70
C LEU A 131 -2.67 -8.34 -0.41
N GLY A 132 -2.16 -9.01 0.63
CA GLY A 132 -1.86 -8.40 1.92
C GLY A 132 -0.62 -7.51 1.90
N GLY A 133 -0.51 -6.64 2.91
CA GLY A 133 0.64 -5.77 3.14
C GLY A 133 1.88 -6.53 3.62
N SER A 134 2.93 -5.79 3.98
CA SER A 134 4.11 -6.36 4.62
C SER A 134 3.81 -6.73 6.06
N ASP A 135 4.40 -7.81 6.54
CA ASP A 135 4.41 -8.16 7.97
C ASP A 135 5.52 -7.43 8.76
N PHE A 136 6.29 -6.58 8.07
CA PHE A 136 7.46 -5.86 8.57
C PHE A 136 8.60 -6.76 9.05
N SER A 137 8.54 -8.05 8.70
CA SER A 137 9.59 -8.99 9.07
C SER A 137 10.89 -8.65 8.34
N LEU A 138 12.00 -8.79 9.07
CA LEU A 138 13.35 -8.77 8.53
C LEU A 138 13.85 -10.17 8.15
N ASP A 139 13.04 -11.21 8.39
CA ASP A 139 13.33 -12.56 7.96
C ASP A 139 13.17 -12.66 6.43
N GLU A 140 14.29 -12.76 5.73
CA GLU A 140 14.35 -12.82 4.26
C GLU A 140 13.68 -14.08 3.71
N THR A 141 13.40 -15.10 4.54
CA THR A 141 12.65 -16.29 4.13
C THR A 141 11.14 -16.03 4.04
N HIS A 142 10.63 -14.99 4.69
CA HIS A 142 9.23 -14.62 4.62
C HIS A 142 8.94 -13.83 3.34
N ILE A 143 7.94 -14.24 2.55
CA ILE A 143 7.70 -13.61 1.25
C ILE A 143 7.22 -12.15 1.38
N GLN A 144 6.51 -11.79 2.47
CA GLN A 144 6.04 -10.42 2.74
C GLN A 144 7.05 -9.54 3.49
N CYS A 145 8.30 -10.02 3.64
CA CYS A 145 9.33 -9.28 4.37
C CYS A 145 9.65 -7.92 3.76
N LEU A 146 10.25 -7.04 4.57
CA LEU A 146 10.58 -5.68 4.18
C LEU A 146 11.51 -5.62 2.97
N GLN A 147 12.44 -6.58 2.84
CA GLN A 147 13.35 -6.64 1.70
C GLN A 147 12.61 -6.81 0.37
N ASN A 148 11.58 -7.65 0.33
CA ASN A 148 10.75 -7.85 -0.86
C ASN A 148 9.89 -6.62 -1.17
N ALA A 149 9.42 -5.90 -0.14
CA ALA A 149 8.74 -4.62 -0.31
C ALA A 149 9.66 -3.56 -0.94
N VAL A 150 10.91 -3.46 -0.47
CA VAL A 150 11.92 -2.54 -1.04
C VAL A 150 12.23 -2.89 -2.49
N ARG A 151 12.44 -4.18 -2.80
CA ARG A 151 12.63 -4.65 -4.18
C ARG A 151 11.47 -4.21 -5.07
N SER A 152 10.24 -4.33 -4.58
CA SER A 152 9.04 -3.92 -5.33
C SER A 152 8.94 -2.40 -5.51
N GLY A 153 9.30 -1.60 -4.51
CA GLY A 153 9.39 -0.14 -4.63
C GLY A 153 10.45 0.33 -5.64
N CYS A 154 11.44 -0.52 -5.93
CA CYS A 154 12.43 -0.37 -7.00
C CYS A 154 12.03 -1.07 -8.31
N SER A 155 10.80 -1.61 -8.40
CA SER A 155 10.29 -2.36 -9.56
C SER A 155 11.13 -3.60 -9.91
N MET A 156 11.76 -4.21 -8.91
CA MET A 156 12.59 -5.41 -9.05
C MET A 156 11.79 -6.69 -8.77
N PRO A 157 12.21 -7.84 -9.34
CA PRO A 157 11.68 -9.15 -8.99
C PRO A 157 11.81 -9.44 -7.48
N ASN A 158 10.83 -10.15 -6.92
CA ASN A 158 10.79 -10.49 -5.50
C ASN A 158 10.00 -11.78 -5.27
N ALA A 159 10.18 -12.41 -4.10
CA ALA A 159 9.58 -13.71 -3.82
C ALA A 159 8.05 -13.67 -3.71
N TYR A 160 7.47 -12.55 -3.27
CA TYR A 160 6.02 -12.41 -3.17
C TYR A 160 5.35 -12.42 -4.54
N LEU A 161 5.85 -11.63 -5.50
CA LEU A 161 5.38 -11.65 -6.87
C LEU A 161 5.50 -13.06 -7.49
N SER A 162 6.64 -13.72 -7.32
CA SER A 162 6.86 -15.07 -7.83
C SER A 162 5.87 -16.09 -7.26
N ALA A 163 5.55 -16.00 -5.96
CA ALA A 163 4.57 -16.88 -5.32
C ALA A 163 3.16 -16.65 -5.87
N VAL A 164 2.75 -15.39 -6.06
CA VAL A 164 1.44 -15.05 -6.62
C VAL A 164 1.32 -15.51 -8.07
N ILE A 165 2.35 -15.30 -8.90
CA ILE A 165 2.39 -15.79 -10.29
C ILE A 165 2.30 -17.31 -10.34
N ALA A 166 3.06 -18.01 -9.50
CA ALA A 166 3.05 -19.48 -9.46
C ALA A 166 1.66 -20.02 -9.08
N GLN A 167 1.02 -19.42 -8.07
CA GLN A 167 -0.31 -19.84 -7.64
C GLN A 167 -1.39 -19.48 -8.67
N ALA A 168 -1.32 -18.28 -9.28
CA ALA A 168 -2.25 -17.87 -10.33
C ALA A 168 -2.21 -18.83 -11.53
N ASN A 169 -1.02 -19.18 -12.01
CA ASN A 169 -0.84 -20.13 -13.11
C ASN A 169 -1.39 -21.54 -12.79
N LYS A 170 -1.46 -21.89 -11.51
CA LYS A 170 -2.01 -23.17 -11.05
C LYS A 170 -3.54 -23.14 -10.92
N ASP A 171 -4.09 -22.04 -10.40
CA ASP A 171 -5.48 -21.99 -9.94
C ASP A 171 -6.43 -21.30 -10.93
N ILE A 172 -5.91 -20.44 -11.81
CA ILE A 172 -6.69 -19.63 -12.74
C ILE A 172 -6.52 -20.18 -14.16
N PRO A 173 -7.62 -20.63 -14.82
CA PRO A 173 -7.59 -21.02 -16.21
C PRO A 173 -7.12 -19.87 -17.11
N LYS A 174 -6.27 -20.16 -18.09
CA LYS A 174 -5.83 -19.17 -19.08
C LYS A 174 -7.03 -18.57 -19.83
N GLY A 175 -6.95 -17.29 -20.17
CA GLY A 175 -8.01 -16.49 -20.78
C GLY A 175 -9.06 -15.99 -19.78
N SER A 176 -8.92 -16.31 -18.49
CA SER A 176 -9.83 -15.77 -17.46
C SER A 176 -9.57 -14.29 -17.22
N GLU A 177 -10.63 -13.58 -16.83
CA GLU A 177 -10.53 -12.22 -16.35
C GLU A 177 -10.09 -12.18 -14.88
N VAL A 178 -9.17 -11.26 -14.58
CA VAL A 178 -8.58 -11.09 -13.26
C VAL A 178 -8.77 -9.66 -12.75
N LEU A 179 -9.27 -9.55 -11.52
CA LEU A 179 -9.32 -8.32 -10.72
C LEU A 179 -8.26 -8.41 -9.62
N LEU A 180 -7.49 -7.35 -9.45
CA LEU A 180 -6.42 -7.27 -8.46
C LEU A 180 -6.78 -6.23 -7.41
N ILE A 181 -6.73 -6.61 -6.13
CA ILE A 181 -6.84 -5.69 -5.00
C ILE A 181 -5.64 -5.89 -4.07
N GLY A 182 -5.06 -4.81 -3.57
CA GLY A 182 -3.92 -4.90 -2.67
C GLY A 182 -3.75 -3.69 -1.77
N HIS A 183 -3.36 -3.94 -0.53
CA HIS A 183 -3.03 -2.91 0.46
C HIS A 183 -1.52 -2.83 0.66
N SER A 184 -0.98 -1.61 0.77
CA SER A 184 0.44 -1.39 1.09
C SER A 184 1.36 -2.15 0.13
N PHE A 185 2.22 -3.03 0.64
CA PHE A 185 3.07 -3.92 -0.18
C PHE A 185 2.27 -4.75 -1.19
N GLY A 186 1.12 -5.32 -0.81
CA GLY A 186 0.28 -6.09 -1.71
C GLY A 186 -0.21 -5.28 -2.92
N GLY A 187 -0.41 -3.97 -2.76
CA GLY A 187 -0.74 -3.08 -3.88
C GLY A 187 0.42 -2.88 -4.87
N MET A 188 1.68 -2.97 -4.42
CA MET A 188 2.83 -3.00 -5.33
C MET A 188 2.88 -4.31 -6.11
N ILE A 189 2.62 -5.44 -5.44
CA ILE A 189 2.55 -6.75 -6.10
C ILE A 189 1.43 -6.79 -7.13
N ALA A 190 0.26 -6.20 -6.83
CA ALA A 190 -0.84 -6.08 -7.77
C ALA A 190 -0.42 -5.32 -9.04
N GLN A 191 0.28 -4.19 -8.87
CA GLN A 191 0.78 -3.42 -10.00
C GLN A 191 1.85 -4.19 -10.79
N GLN A 192 2.75 -4.93 -10.13
CA GLN A 192 3.79 -5.72 -10.79
C GLN A 192 3.19 -6.91 -11.56
N PHE A 193 2.22 -7.61 -10.96
CA PHE A 193 1.49 -8.69 -11.61
C PHE A 193 0.80 -8.20 -12.88
N ALA A 194 0.20 -7.00 -12.82
CA ALA A 194 -0.44 -6.38 -13.97
C ALA A 194 0.55 -5.86 -15.04
N ASP A 195 1.83 -5.67 -14.71
CA ASP A 195 2.88 -5.33 -15.69
C ASP A 195 3.60 -6.59 -16.24
N ASP A 196 3.46 -7.75 -15.59
CA ASP A 196 4.13 -8.99 -15.98
C ASP A 196 3.65 -9.51 -17.34
N ALA A 197 4.58 -9.73 -18.27
CA ALA A 197 4.28 -10.16 -19.62
C ALA A 197 3.63 -11.55 -19.70
N THR A 198 3.98 -12.46 -18.78
CA THR A 198 3.40 -13.80 -18.74
C THR A 198 1.96 -13.74 -18.25
N MET A 199 1.69 -12.92 -17.24
CA MET A 199 0.33 -12.74 -16.71
C MET A 199 -0.59 -12.08 -17.74
N LYS A 200 -0.11 -11.04 -18.43
CA LYS A 200 -0.84 -10.41 -19.55
C LYS A 200 -1.09 -11.37 -20.73
N ALA A 201 -0.20 -12.34 -20.94
CA ALA A 201 -0.41 -13.36 -21.97
C ALA A 201 -1.39 -14.46 -21.53
N ASN A 202 -1.49 -14.72 -20.23
CA ASN A 202 -2.32 -15.79 -19.69
C ASN A 202 -3.72 -15.31 -19.27
N TYR A 203 -3.91 -14.04 -18.94
CA TYR A 203 -5.13 -13.49 -18.33
C TYR A 203 -5.53 -12.16 -18.96
N THR A 204 -6.78 -11.76 -18.77
CA THR A 204 -7.22 -10.39 -19.05
C THR A 204 -7.32 -9.63 -17.73
N ILE A 205 -6.35 -8.76 -17.47
CA ILE A 205 -6.33 -7.99 -16.22
C ILE A 205 -7.12 -6.70 -16.44
N THR A 206 -8.26 -6.56 -15.76
CA THR A 206 -9.18 -5.44 -16.02
C THR A 206 -9.07 -4.32 -15.00
N ASN A 207 -8.69 -4.63 -13.75
CA ASN A 207 -8.58 -3.64 -12.69
C ASN A 207 -7.47 -3.95 -11.69
N VAL A 208 -6.81 -2.88 -11.22
CA VAL A 208 -5.87 -2.87 -10.11
C VAL A 208 -6.31 -1.82 -9.10
N LEU A 209 -6.81 -2.25 -7.95
CA LEU A 209 -7.12 -1.38 -6.82
C LEU A 209 -5.98 -1.44 -5.80
N ALA A 210 -5.24 -0.34 -5.65
CA ALA A 210 -4.08 -0.25 -4.78
C ALA A 210 -4.32 0.76 -3.64
N MET A 211 -4.49 0.27 -2.41
CA MET A 211 -4.85 1.07 -1.23
C MET A 211 -3.63 1.30 -0.35
N GLY A 212 -3.29 2.55 -0.03
CA GLY A 212 -2.10 2.88 0.75
C GLY A 212 -0.79 2.43 0.10
N SER A 213 -0.81 2.09 -1.19
CA SER A 213 0.32 1.43 -1.85
C SER A 213 1.27 2.43 -2.49
N PRO A 214 2.60 2.24 -2.33
CA PRO A 214 3.58 2.93 -3.15
C PRO A 214 3.31 2.67 -4.63
N TYR A 215 3.61 3.66 -5.46
CA TYR A 215 3.55 3.53 -6.92
C TYR A 215 4.79 2.81 -7.43
N ILE A 216 4.65 1.75 -8.22
CA ILE A 216 5.80 1.16 -8.91
C ILE A 216 5.98 1.84 -10.27
N LEU A 217 7.19 1.79 -10.82
CA LEU A 217 7.39 2.22 -12.20
C LEU A 217 6.81 1.13 -13.10
N ASP A 218 5.68 1.43 -13.76
CA ASP A 218 5.15 0.56 -14.81
C ASP A 218 5.73 0.95 -16.18
N THR A 219 5.88 -0.06 -17.04
CA THR A 219 6.29 0.16 -18.43
C THR A 219 5.16 -0.11 -19.41
N ALA A 220 4.23 -1.03 -19.08
CA ALA A 220 3.05 -1.34 -19.87
C ALA A 220 2.01 -2.15 -19.05
N ARG A 221 1.57 -1.62 -17.90
CA ARG A 221 0.57 -2.30 -17.06
C ARG A 221 -0.77 -2.49 -17.77
N GLU A 222 -1.35 -3.69 -17.69
CA GLU A 222 -2.71 -3.99 -18.16
C GLU A 222 -3.76 -3.64 -17.09
N GLY A 223 -4.94 -3.21 -17.53
CA GLY A 223 -6.06 -2.88 -16.66
C GLY A 223 -6.02 -1.45 -16.10
N ALA A 224 -7.17 -1.02 -15.59
CA ALA A 224 -7.30 0.29 -14.95
C ALA A 224 -6.64 0.27 -13.56
N LEU A 225 -5.68 1.17 -13.33
CA LEU A 225 -5.12 1.38 -12.00
C LEU A 225 -5.90 2.46 -11.26
N HIS A 226 -6.42 2.10 -10.09
CA HIS A 226 -7.05 2.97 -9.12
C HIS A 226 -6.24 2.96 -7.84
N ARG A 227 -5.59 4.10 -7.51
CA ARG A 227 -4.80 4.23 -6.28
C ARG A 227 -5.58 5.04 -5.25
N MET A 228 -5.62 4.55 -4.02
CA MET A 228 -6.29 5.19 -2.89
C MET A 228 -5.24 5.63 -1.87
N ALA A 229 -5.23 6.90 -1.50
CA ALA A 229 -4.33 7.43 -0.48
C ALA A 229 -5.07 8.30 0.54
N ASP A 230 -4.91 7.99 1.82
CA ASP A 230 -5.23 8.96 2.86
C ASP A 230 -4.22 10.11 2.81
N SER A 231 -4.67 11.36 2.97
CA SER A 231 -3.82 12.55 2.97
C SER A 231 -2.72 12.52 4.02
N SER A 232 -2.92 11.80 5.13
CA SER A 232 -1.94 11.63 6.19
C SER A 232 -1.03 10.42 5.98
N ASP A 233 -1.40 9.48 5.10
CA ASP A 233 -0.61 8.30 4.79
C ASP A 233 0.56 8.66 3.84
N PHE A 234 1.78 8.48 4.32
CA PHE A 234 2.99 8.76 3.54
C PHE A 234 3.45 7.57 2.68
N VAL A 235 2.97 6.35 2.94
CA VAL A 235 3.41 5.12 2.27
C VAL A 235 3.15 5.14 0.75
N PRO A 236 2.03 5.67 0.23
CA PRO A 236 1.81 5.84 -1.21
C PRO A 236 2.91 6.57 -1.98
N TYR A 237 3.77 7.29 -1.27
CA TYR A 237 4.84 8.10 -1.84
C TYR A 237 6.24 7.48 -1.63
N LEU A 238 6.34 6.28 -1.04
CA LEU A 238 7.61 5.61 -0.74
C LEU A 238 8.05 4.64 -1.85
N SER A 239 8.34 5.18 -3.03
CA SER A 239 8.90 4.38 -4.13
C SER A 239 9.92 5.13 -4.95
N MET A 240 10.74 4.38 -5.70
CA MET A 240 11.70 4.99 -6.63
C MET A 240 10.98 5.81 -7.71
N ALA A 241 9.85 5.33 -8.21
CA ALA A 241 9.04 6.07 -9.19
C ALA A 241 8.61 7.44 -8.64
N THR A 242 8.10 7.47 -7.40
CA THR A 242 7.71 8.71 -6.74
C THR A 242 8.91 9.65 -6.53
N LEU A 243 10.04 9.10 -6.08
CA LEU A 243 11.29 9.86 -5.89
C LEU A 243 11.79 10.50 -7.19
N LEU A 244 11.60 9.82 -8.32
CA LEU A 244 11.94 10.32 -9.65
C LEU A 244 10.88 11.27 -10.23
N GLY A 245 9.87 11.65 -9.44
CA GLY A 245 8.78 12.53 -9.87
C GLY A 245 7.80 11.87 -10.84
N MET A 246 7.84 10.54 -10.97
CA MET A 246 6.95 9.77 -11.83
C MET A 246 5.72 9.40 -11.01
N TYR A 247 4.73 10.29 -11.02
CA TYR A 247 3.44 10.07 -10.36
C TYR A 247 2.41 9.55 -11.37
N SER A 248 1.63 8.55 -10.98
CA SER A 248 0.41 8.19 -11.72
C SER A 248 -0.68 9.24 -11.51
N LYS A 249 -1.41 9.58 -12.58
CA LYS A 249 -2.56 10.49 -12.55
C LYS A 249 -3.80 9.90 -11.87
N ASN A 250 -3.81 8.61 -11.55
CA ASN A 250 -4.98 7.90 -11.01
C ASN A 250 -4.91 7.74 -9.48
N LEU A 251 -4.41 8.75 -8.78
CA LEU A 251 -4.37 8.79 -7.32
C LEU A 251 -5.56 9.58 -6.79
N SER A 252 -6.46 8.89 -6.11
CA SER A 252 -7.54 9.48 -5.32
C SER A 252 -7.02 9.74 -3.91
N VAL A 253 -7.05 11.00 -3.47
CA VAL A 253 -6.65 11.41 -2.13
C VAL A 253 -7.87 11.84 -1.33
N GLU A 254 -8.06 11.26 -0.15
CA GLU A 254 -9.15 11.61 0.78
C GLU A 254 -8.57 11.82 2.18
N THR A 255 -9.32 12.48 3.07
CA THR A 255 -8.96 12.59 4.49
C THR A 255 -9.81 11.61 5.31
N GLY A 256 -9.17 10.64 5.96
CA GLY A 256 -9.84 9.72 6.88
C GLY A 256 -9.97 10.26 8.30
N GLY A 257 -9.47 11.47 8.56
CA GLY A 257 -9.47 12.11 9.89
C GLY A 257 -8.32 11.69 10.80
N TYR A 258 -7.31 11.00 10.26
CA TYR A 258 -6.12 10.57 10.99
C TYR A 258 -5.04 11.64 10.96
N VAL A 259 -4.36 11.86 12.08
CA VAL A 259 -3.20 12.77 12.18
C VAL A 259 -1.85 12.04 12.11
N SER A 260 -1.83 10.76 12.48
CA SER A 260 -0.64 9.90 12.40
C SER A 260 -0.62 9.18 11.06
N GLY A 261 0.47 9.32 10.30
CA GLY A 261 0.55 8.70 8.99
C GLY A 261 0.54 7.18 8.99
N MET A 262 1.12 6.54 10.02
CA MET A 262 1.02 5.08 10.15
C MET A 262 -0.38 4.62 10.57
N MET A 263 -1.08 5.39 11.42
CA MET A 263 -2.48 5.07 11.72
C MET A 263 -3.36 5.24 10.49
N ALA A 264 -3.15 6.31 9.71
CA ALA A 264 -3.82 6.51 8.44
C ALA A 264 -3.57 5.32 7.50
N HIS A 265 -2.30 4.89 7.39
CA HIS A 265 -1.91 3.75 6.57
C HIS A 265 -2.61 2.44 6.96
N SER A 266 -2.68 2.13 8.25
CA SER A 266 -3.20 0.86 8.75
C SER A 266 -4.72 0.83 8.92
N LEU A 267 -5.36 1.97 9.19
CA LEU A 267 -6.78 2.01 9.59
C LEU A 267 -7.68 2.80 8.65
N SER A 268 -7.17 3.78 7.91
CA SER A 268 -8.06 4.67 7.15
C SER A 268 -8.88 3.89 6.13
N TYR A 269 -8.22 3.04 5.35
CA TYR A 269 -8.81 2.33 4.22
C TYR A 269 -9.94 1.37 4.59
N ASN A 270 -10.00 0.88 5.83
CA ASN A 270 -11.03 -0.05 6.29
C ASN A 270 -12.00 0.52 7.34
N THR A 271 -11.81 1.76 7.79
CA THR A 271 -12.71 2.37 8.80
C THR A 271 -13.25 3.74 8.41
N ALA A 272 -12.57 4.49 7.55
CA ALA A 272 -13.02 5.83 7.19
C ALA A 272 -14.17 5.79 6.17
N ALA A 273 -15.20 6.61 6.43
CA ALA A 273 -16.39 6.70 5.60
C ALA A 273 -16.11 7.25 4.19
N CYS A 274 -15.02 7.99 4.00
CA CYS A 274 -14.62 8.53 2.70
C CYS A 274 -14.32 7.44 1.66
N TRP A 275 -14.02 6.20 2.08
CA TRP A 275 -13.78 5.08 1.15
C TRP A 275 -15.06 4.36 0.72
N GLN A 276 -16.19 4.60 1.39
CA GLN A 276 -17.48 3.96 1.07
C GLN A 276 -18.16 4.57 -0.16
N VAL A 277 -17.74 5.78 -0.58
CA VAL A 277 -18.27 6.43 -1.80
C VAL A 277 -17.60 5.94 -3.08
N TYR A 278 -16.57 5.11 -2.96
CA TYR A 278 -15.90 4.45 -4.08
C TYR A 278 -16.46 3.04 -4.23
N ASP A 279 -16.62 2.57 -5.46
CA ASP A 279 -17.10 1.21 -5.70
C ASP A 279 -15.98 0.15 -5.55
N ALA A 280 -16.29 -1.12 -5.81
CA ALA A 280 -15.35 -2.22 -5.65
C ALA A 280 -14.11 -2.15 -6.55
N LEU A 281 -14.11 -1.29 -7.59
CA LEU A 281 -12.94 -1.08 -8.45
C LEU A 281 -12.15 0.17 -8.08
N GLY A 282 -12.67 1.01 -7.17
CA GLY A 282 -12.07 2.28 -6.80
C GLY A 282 -12.56 3.47 -7.62
N VAL A 283 -13.77 3.38 -8.21
CA VAL A 283 -14.39 4.50 -8.93
C VAL A 283 -15.32 5.26 -7.99
N LYS A 284 -15.07 6.57 -7.82
CA LYS A 284 -15.93 7.44 -6.98
C LYS A 284 -17.33 7.56 -7.59
N GLY A 285 -18.36 7.26 -6.80
CA GLY A 285 -19.74 7.21 -7.26
C GLY A 285 -20.03 6.06 -8.25
N GLY A 286 -19.10 5.11 -8.38
CA GLY A 286 -19.29 3.92 -9.20
C GLY A 286 -20.33 2.97 -8.61
N THR A 287 -20.64 1.90 -9.35
CA THR A 287 -21.67 0.92 -8.96
C THR A 287 -21.17 -0.52 -9.02
N SER A 288 -19.87 -0.71 -9.22
CA SER A 288 -19.26 -2.02 -9.37
C SER A 288 -19.23 -2.76 -8.04
N THR A 289 -19.55 -4.05 -8.05
CA THR A 289 -19.45 -4.94 -6.89
C THR A 289 -18.80 -6.26 -7.29
N VAL A 290 -18.13 -6.91 -6.33
CA VAL A 290 -17.51 -8.23 -6.49
C VAL A 290 -18.04 -9.17 -5.41
N SER A 291 -18.73 -10.24 -5.81
CA SER A 291 -19.21 -11.27 -4.89
C SER A 291 -18.30 -12.50 -4.95
N VAL A 292 -17.62 -12.81 -3.85
CA VAL A 292 -16.65 -13.89 -3.74
C VAL A 292 -17.38 -15.21 -3.49
N LEU A 293 -17.01 -16.25 -4.23
CA LEU A 293 -17.66 -17.58 -4.23
C LEU A 293 -16.96 -18.59 -3.30
#